data_AF-A0A382BW88-F1
#
_entry.id   AF-A0A382BW88-F1
#
_cell.length_a   1.000
_cell.length_b   1.000
_cell.length_c   1.000
_cell.angle_alpha   90.00
_cell.angle_beta   90.00
_cell.angle_gamma   90.00
#
_symmetry.space_group_name_H-M   'P 1'
#
loop_
_entity.id
_entity.type
_entity.pdbx_description
1 polymer ?
#
loop_
_entity_poly.entity_id
_entity_poly.type
_entity_poly.pdbx_seq_one_letter_code
_entity_poly.pdbx_strand_id
1 'polypeptide(L)'
;MDDQRQRFPSPFILLLRVNLLQAVRRVTQAGSKSGLLTVMIGLFLLFYPLIASGMFYAGLRYVSKFPGLGDMLIERLVFLLFAFLFMLLLFSNIVVGYTNMFRNQETRFLQTLPFSADNIFRWKLIETTFVASWAFLLLVAPLLLAYGIFQAQQPGHQVGWQYYIFTPPLVLMFIMLPSVLGCWIAVFMARYLDRSLFQTTTVLLLLALIYMVIVYLQPEAASVQTLETRVVDLTDRLLSKTQFAQFPFLPSYWLSSALTNWVEGAKSLAGFFVLVLISNVLFFGFLGFTETGKYFYKSLFATLSRGSLAGDWSSAARLVPRLCAQLILLAWFLPIIDFHPLKEHWH
;
A
#
# COMPACT_ATOMS: atom_id res chain seq x y z
N MET A 1 34.99 26.69 -31.75
CA MET A 1 35.14 25.38 -31.06
C MET A 1 34.47 25.53 -29.71
N ASP A 2 33.14 25.42 -29.65
CA ASP A 2 32.42 25.36 -28.37
C ASP A 2 31.11 24.61 -28.57
N ASP A 3 30.91 23.66 -27.67
CA ASP A 3 29.66 23.01 -27.27
C ASP A 3 28.94 22.02 -28.21
N GLN A 4 29.69 21.04 -28.73
CA GLN A 4 29.16 19.74 -29.18
C GLN A 4 29.17 18.70 -28.03
N ARG A 5 29.05 19.13 -26.76
CA ARG A 5 28.95 18.20 -25.64
C ARG A 5 27.54 17.59 -25.60
N GLN A 6 27.42 16.50 -26.35
CA GLN A 6 26.65 15.31 -25.96
C GLN A 6 25.11 15.47 -25.87
N ARG A 7 24.45 15.39 -27.03
CA ARG A 7 23.03 14.96 -27.15
C ARG A 7 22.84 13.47 -26.83
N PHE A 8 23.48 12.95 -25.79
CA PHE A 8 23.15 11.61 -25.31
C PHE A 8 21.92 11.75 -24.41
N PRO A 9 20.77 11.09 -24.73
CA PRO A 9 19.63 11.10 -23.84
C PRO A 9 20.09 10.57 -22.48
N SER A 10 19.58 11.16 -21.39
CA SER A 10 20.01 10.76 -20.05
C SER A 10 19.86 9.23 -19.90
N PRO A 11 20.81 8.54 -19.25
CA PRO A 11 20.82 7.07 -19.18
C PRO A 11 19.48 6.50 -18.66
N PHE A 12 18.83 7.25 -17.77
CA PHE A 12 17.49 6.97 -17.26
C PHE A 12 16.39 7.02 -18.33
N ILE A 13 16.37 8.05 -19.19
CA ILE A 13 15.39 8.18 -20.28
C ILE A 13 15.56 7.04 -21.29
N LEU A 14 16.79 6.62 -21.55
CA LEU A 14 17.06 5.50 -22.44
C LEU A 14 16.51 4.18 -21.88
N LEU A 15 16.76 3.89 -20.60
CA LEU A 15 16.20 2.71 -19.92
C LEU A 15 14.66 2.71 -19.94
N LEU A 16 14.06 3.86 -19.60
CA LEU A 16 12.60 4.01 -19.57
C LEU A 16 11.99 3.83 -20.97
N ARG A 17 12.62 4.41 -22.00
CA ARG A 17 12.15 4.28 -23.39
C ARG A 17 12.24 2.84 -23.89
N VAL A 18 13.37 2.15 -23.65
CA VAL A 18 13.57 0.77 -24.11
C VAL A 18 12.57 -0.17 -23.45
N ASN A 19 12.39 -0.06 -22.13
CA ASN A 19 11.44 -0.89 -21.41
C ASN A 19 9.98 -0.56 -21.77
N LEU A 20 9.62 0.70 -21.98
CA LEU A 20 8.29 1.05 -22.50
C LEU A 20 8.05 0.45 -23.88
N LEU A 21 9.03 0.54 -24.80
CA LEU A 21 8.92 -0.06 -26.12
C LEU A 21 8.80 -1.59 -26.05
N GLN A 22 9.53 -2.24 -25.14
CA GLN A 22 9.41 -3.68 -24.92
C GLN A 22 8.04 -4.05 -24.33
N ALA A 23 7.53 -3.28 -23.37
CA ALA A 23 6.20 -3.48 -22.79
C ALA A 23 5.11 -3.32 -23.85
N VAL A 24 5.16 -2.24 -24.64
CA VAL A 24 4.23 -2.00 -25.76
C VAL A 24 4.30 -3.15 -26.76
N ARG A 25 5.50 -3.58 -27.15
CA ARG A 25 5.67 -4.71 -28.08
C ARG A 25 5.11 -6.02 -27.52
N ARG A 26 5.30 -6.29 -26.23
CA ARG A 26 4.73 -7.47 -25.56
C ARG A 26 3.22 -7.43 -25.55
N VAL A 27 2.60 -6.27 -25.30
CA VAL A 27 1.14 -6.10 -25.35
C VAL A 27 0.63 -6.31 -26.78
N THR A 28 1.28 -5.72 -27.79
CA THR A 28 0.87 -5.90 -29.19
C THR A 28 1.06 -7.35 -29.67
N GLN A 29 2.13 -8.04 -29.24
CA GLN A 29 2.37 -9.44 -29.57
C GLN A 29 1.46 -10.40 -28.80
N ALA A 30 1.03 -10.04 -27.59
CA ALA A 30 0.03 -10.80 -26.83
C ALA A 30 -1.32 -10.77 -27.57
N GLY A 31 -1.68 -9.61 -28.13
CA GLY A 31 -2.86 -9.43 -28.99
C GLY A 31 -2.86 -10.34 -30.22
N SER A 32 -1.71 -10.55 -30.85
CA SER A 32 -1.60 -11.40 -32.05
C SER A 32 -1.58 -12.91 -31.76
N LYS A 33 -1.23 -13.33 -30.54
CA LYS A 33 -1.10 -14.77 -30.20
C LYS A 33 -2.40 -15.42 -29.73
N SER A 34 -3.31 -14.67 -29.09
CA SER A 34 -4.60 -15.19 -28.65
C SER A 34 -5.65 -14.07 -28.58
N GLY A 35 -6.48 -13.98 -29.62
CA GLY A 35 -7.59 -13.04 -29.67
C GLY A 35 -8.57 -13.24 -28.52
N LEU A 36 -8.82 -14.49 -28.10
CA LEU A 36 -9.71 -14.82 -27.00
C LEU A 36 -9.19 -14.30 -25.65
N LEU A 37 -7.89 -14.46 -25.35
CA LEU A 37 -7.30 -13.92 -24.12
C LEU A 37 -7.41 -12.39 -24.08
N THR A 38 -7.17 -11.73 -25.20
CA THR A 38 -7.22 -10.27 -25.30
C THR A 38 -8.64 -9.75 -25.09
N VAL A 39 -9.63 -10.42 -25.68
CA VAL A 39 -11.06 -10.12 -25.47
C VAL A 39 -11.44 -10.36 -24.02
N MET A 40 -11.02 -11.46 -23.38
CA MET A 40 -11.31 -11.72 -21.97
C MET A 40 -10.69 -10.67 -21.04
N ILE A 41 -9.44 -10.26 -21.27
CA ILE A 41 -8.79 -9.20 -20.48
C ILE A 41 -9.50 -7.86 -20.69
N GLY A 42 -9.85 -7.50 -21.93
CA GLY A 42 -10.60 -6.28 -22.22
C GLY A 42 -11.98 -6.27 -21.56
N LEU A 43 -12.70 -7.39 -21.63
CA LEU A 43 -13.98 -7.58 -20.97
C LEU A 43 -13.85 -7.44 -19.45
N PHE A 44 -12.85 -8.10 -18.86
CA PHE A 44 -12.58 -8.00 -17.43
C PHE A 44 -12.30 -6.56 -17.01
N LEU A 45 -11.40 -5.86 -17.71
CA LEU A 45 -11.05 -4.47 -17.39
C LEU A 45 -12.21 -3.48 -17.54
N LEU A 46 -13.21 -3.78 -18.38
CA LEU A 46 -14.38 -2.93 -18.58
C LEU A 46 -15.52 -3.27 -17.60
N PHE A 47 -15.82 -4.56 -17.43
CA PHE A 47 -16.93 -5.00 -16.57
C PHE A 47 -16.59 -4.94 -15.08
N TYR A 48 -15.34 -5.23 -14.71
CA TYR A 48 -14.95 -5.24 -13.31
C TYR A 48 -15.18 -3.88 -12.61
N PRO A 49 -14.72 -2.73 -13.14
CA PRO A 49 -14.98 -1.44 -12.49
C PRO A 49 -16.47 -1.09 -12.39
N LEU A 50 -17.28 -1.46 -13.39
CA LEU A 50 -18.72 -1.21 -13.38
C LEU A 50 -19.43 -2.00 -12.27
N ILE A 51 -19.15 -3.31 -12.19
CA ILE A 51 -19.73 -4.20 -11.17
C ILE A 51 -19.24 -3.79 -9.78
N ALA A 52 -17.93 -3.57 -9.63
CA ALA A 52 -17.34 -3.16 -8.37
C ALA A 52 -17.92 -1.83 -7.89
N SER A 53 -18.06 -0.84 -8.77
CA SER A 53 -18.67 0.44 -8.42
C SER A 53 -20.13 0.28 -7.98
N GLY A 54 -20.89 -0.60 -8.65
CA GLY A 54 -22.26 -0.91 -8.25
C GLY A 54 -22.34 -1.55 -6.86
N MET A 55 -21.43 -2.48 -6.55
CA MET A 55 -21.33 -3.10 -5.23
C MET A 55 -20.95 -2.10 -4.13
N PHE A 56 -19.95 -1.25 -4.37
CA PHE A 56 -19.57 -0.20 -3.41
C PHE A 56 -20.70 0.79 -3.18
N TYR A 57 -21.40 1.23 -4.24
CA TYR A 57 -22.55 2.12 -4.12
C TYR A 57 -23.68 1.49 -3.29
N ALA A 58 -23.98 0.21 -3.52
CA ALA A 58 -24.97 -0.52 -2.72
C ALA A 58 -24.56 -0.60 -1.23
N GLY A 59 -23.27 -0.83 -0.96
CA GLY A 59 -22.72 -0.82 0.40
C GLY A 59 -22.87 0.54 1.08
N LEU A 60 -22.49 1.62 0.41
CA LEU A 60 -22.64 2.99 0.92
C LEU A 60 -24.10 3.35 1.20
N ARG A 61 -25.01 2.99 0.28
CA ARG A 61 -26.45 3.20 0.44
C ARG A 61 -27.05 2.37 1.58
N TYR A 62 -26.50 1.21 1.89
CA TYR A 62 -26.93 0.43 3.04
C TYR A 62 -26.55 1.11 4.36
N VAL A 63 -25.33 1.63 4.45
CA VAL A 63 -24.84 2.37 5.63
C VAL A 63 -25.61 3.68 5.83
N SER A 64 -26.03 4.35 4.76
CA SER A 64 -26.77 5.61 4.87
C SER A 64 -28.21 5.47 5.38
N LYS A 65 -28.74 4.25 5.51
CA LYS A 65 -30.09 4.02 6.06
C LYS A 65 -30.19 4.26 7.56
N PHE A 66 -29.06 4.33 8.27
CA PHE A 66 -29.02 4.59 9.70
C PHE A 66 -29.21 6.10 9.95
N PRO A 67 -30.36 6.54 10.51
CA PRO A 67 -30.67 7.96 10.68
C PRO A 67 -29.65 8.65 11.58
N GLY A 68 -29.09 9.78 11.13
CA GLY A 68 -28.15 10.62 11.90
C GLY A 68 -26.72 10.07 12.05
N LEU A 69 -26.51 8.76 11.90
CA LEU A 69 -25.19 8.12 12.01
C LEU A 69 -24.56 7.78 10.64
N GLY A 70 -25.37 7.69 9.58
CA GLY A 70 -24.93 7.21 8.27
C GLY A 70 -23.75 8.00 7.68
N ASP A 71 -23.82 9.33 7.66
CA ASP A 71 -22.80 10.17 7.03
C ASP A 71 -21.47 10.13 7.80
N MET A 72 -21.52 10.22 9.14
CA MET A 72 -20.34 10.07 10.00
C MET A 72 -19.71 8.68 9.86
N LEU A 73 -20.51 7.64 9.67
CA LEU A 73 -20.00 6.28 9.46
C LEU A 73 -19.31 6.16 8.10
N ILE A 74 -19.93 6.68 7.05
CA ILE A 74 -19.37 6.62 5.70
C ILE A 74 -18.02 7.33 5.66
N GLU A 75 -17.92 8.52 6.25
CA GLU A 75 -16.65 9.24 6.37
C GLU A 75 -15.59 8.36 7.04
N ARG A 76 -15.91 7.78 8.20
CA ARG A 76 -14.97 6.92 8.96
C ARG A 76 -14.59 5.65 8.23
N LEU A 77 -15.52 5.03 7.51
CA LEU A 77 -15.26 3.86 6.68
C LEU A 77 -14.27 4.19 5.56
N VAL A 78 -14.38 5.37 4.96
CA VAL A 78 -13.43 5.85 3.94
C VAL A 78 -12.03 6.04 4.54
N PHE A 79 -11.91 6.70 5.70
CA PHE A 79 -10.62 6.83 6.41
C PHE A 79 -9.99 5.48 6.75
N LEU A 80 -10.77 4.56 7.31
CA LEU A 80 -10.34 3.18 7.61
C LEU A 80 -9.85 2.45 6.37
N LEU A 81 -10.66 2.48 5.30
CA LEU A 81 -10.36 1.79 4.06
C LEU A 81 -9.05 2.29 3.47
N PHE A 82 -8.83 3.61 3.40
CA PHE A 82 -7.57 4.15 2.91
C PHE A 82 -6.38 3.84 3.82
N ALA A 83 -6.57 3.77 5.14
CA ALA A 83 -5.52 3.35 6.06
C ALA A 83 -5.12 1.88 5.86
N PHE A 84 -6.10 0.97 5.74
CA PHE A 84 -5.84 -0.43 5.43
C PHE A 84 -5.17 -0.60 4.07
N LEU A 85 -5.66 0.12 3.06
CA LEU A 85 -5.07 0.08 1.72
C LEU A 85 -3.65 0.66 1.71
N PHE A 86 -3.37 1.73 2.46
CA PHE A 86 -2.02 2.26 2.62
C PHE A 86 -1.08 1.18 3.16
N MET A 87 -1.50 0.50 4.23
CA MET A 87 -0.70 -0.54 4.87
C MET A 87 -0.45 -1.72 3.93
N LEU A 88 -1.51 -2.21 3.28
CA LEU A 88 -1.41 -3.28 2.28
C LEU A 88 -0.46 -2.89 1.14
N LEU A 89 -0.58 -1.66 0.64
CA LEU A 89 0.24 -1.15 -0.45
C LEU A 89 1.71 -1.00 0.00
N LEU A 90 1.95 -0.55 1.23
CA LEU A 90 3.30 -0.48 1.81
C LEU A 90 3.93 -1.87 1.90
N PHE A 91 3.21 -2.88 2.40
CA PHE A 91 3.69 -4.27 2.43
C PHE A 91 3.94 -4.83 1.03
N SER A 92 3.02 -4.58 0.10
CA SER A 92 3.17 -4.99 -1.30
C SER A 92 4.46 -4.42 -1.90
N ASN A 93 4.73 -3.11 -1.68
CA ASN A 93 5.95 -2.47 -2.16
C ASN A 93 7.22 -3.01 -1.48
N ILE A 94 7.18 -3.42 -0.20
CA ILE A 94 8.31 -4.08 0.46
C ILE A 94 8.64 -5.42 -0.24
N VAL A 95 7.64 -6.26 -0.45
CA VAL A 95 7.81 -7.62 -1.00
C VAL A 95 8.19 -7.59 -2.48
N VAL A 96 7.44 -6.83 -3.28
CA VAL A 96 7.68 -6.66 -4.72
C VAL A 96 8.99 -5.92 -4.93
N GLY A 97 9.26 -4.86 -4.16
CA GLY A 97 10.50 -4.10 -4.24
C GLY A 97 11.71 -4.97 -3.95
N TYR A 98 11.69 -5.76 -2.88
CA TYR A 98 12.79 -6.69 -2.60
C TYR A 98 13.04 -7.68 -3.75
N THR A 99 11.97 -8.29 -4.26
CA THR A 99 12.07 -9.29 -5.34
C THR A 99 12.57 -8.66 -6.63
N ASN A 100 12.05 -7.49 -7.00
CA ASN A 100 12.44 -6.80 -8.22
C ASN A 100 13.86 -6.23 -8.13
N MET A 101 14.25 -5.68 -6.99
CA MET A 101 15.55 -5.01 -6.83
C MET A 101 16.70 -5.99 -6.60
N PHE A 102 16.51 -7.04 -5.79
CA PHE A 102 17.62 -7.93 -5.40
C PHE A 102 17.61 -9.29 -6.11
N ARG A 103 16.46 -9.75 -6.60
CA ARG A 103 16.33 -11.11 -7.21
C ARG A 103 16.19 -11.09 -8.73
N ASN A 104 15.77 -9.98 -9.32
CA ASN A 104 15.54 -9.91 -10.77
C ASN A 104 16.86 -10.03 -11.56
N GLN A 105 16.85 -10.85 -12.61
CA GLN A 105 17.98 -11.02 -13.51
C GLN A 105 18.33 -9.72 -14.25
N GLU A 106 17.32 -8.91 -14.54
CA GLU A 106 17.50 -7.59 -15.16
C GLU A 106 18.38 -6.70 -14.28
N THR A 107 18.20 -6.69 -12.96
CA THR A 107 19.01 -5.85 -12.07
C THR A 107 20.48 -6.26 -12.11
N ARG A 108 20.77 -7.57 -12.21
CA ARG A 108 22.15 -8.08 -12.37
C ARG A 108 22.75 -7.68 -13.71
N PHE A 109 21.95 -7.72 -14.78
CA PHE A 109 22.38 -7.27 -16.11
C PHE A 109 22.63 -5.76 -16.15
N LEU A 110 21.76 -4.96 -15.53
CA LEU A 110 21.94 -3.50 -15.45
C LEU A 110 23.20 -3.10 -14.68
N GLN A 111 23.67 -3.94 -13.75
CA GLN A 111 24.92 -3.72 -13.02
C GLN A 111 26.18 -4.00 -13.84
N THR A 112 26.11 -4.82 -14.89
CA THR A 112 27.27 -5.03 -15.79
C THR A 112 27.43 -3.91 -16.80
N LEU A 113 26.41 -3.06 -16.94
CA LEU A 113 26.41 -1.88 -17.79
C LEU A 113 26.88 -0.66 -17.00
N PRO A 114 27.47 0.36 -17.67
CA PRO A 114 27.98 1.58 -17.03
C PRO A 114 26.85 2.55 -16.62
N PHE A 115 25.80 2.06 -15.97
CA PHE A 115 24.74 2.87 -15.37
C PHE A 115 25.06 3.20 -13.92
N SER A 116 24.82 4.44 -13.49
CA SER A 116 24.94 4.81 -12.08
C SER A 116 23.89 4.09 -11.24
N ALA A 117 24.25 3.75 -9.99
CA ALA A 117 23.37 3.07 -9.05
C ALA A 117 22.07 3.84 -8.81
N ASP A 118 22.12 5.18 -8.82
CA ASP A 118 20.94 6.04 -8.71
C ASP A 118 19.96 5.83 -9.87
N ASN A 119 20.45 5.73 -11.11
CA ASN A 119 19.58 5.52 -12.26
C ASN A 119 18.93 4.13 -12.25
N ILE A 120 19.66 3.10 -11.80
CA ILE A 120 19.11 1.75 -11.62
C ILE A 120 18.05 1.76 -10.51
N PHE A 121 18.31 2.42 -9.39
CA PHE A 121 17.35 2.55 -8.29
C PHE A 121 16.07 3.26 -8.75
N ARG A 122 16.18 4.40 -9.43
CA ARG A 122 15.05 5.17 -9.94
C ARG A 122 14.18 4.35 -10.89
N TRP A 123 14.80 3.60 -11.79
CA TRP A 123 14.09 2.71 -12.70
C TRP A 123 13.34 1.62 -11.93
N LYS A 124 14.02 0.94 -11.00
CA LYS A 124 13.43 -0.14 -10.22
C LYS A 124 12.35 0.34 -9.26
N LEU A 125 12.45 1.56 -8.72
CA LEU A 125 11.42 2.21 -7.92
C LEU A 125 10.14 2.40 -8.74
N ILE A 126 10.23 2.95 -9.96
CA ILE A 126 9.07 3.16 -10.84
C ILE A 126 8.43 1.83 -11.24
N GLU A 127 9.25 0.87 -11.64
CA GLU A 127 8.77 -0.47 -12.01
C GLU A 127 8.05 -1.15 -10.84
N THR A 128 8.64 -1.09 -9.65
CA THR A 128 8.06 -1.66 -8.43
C THR A 128 6.75 -0.96 -8.08
N THR A 129 6.71 0.38 -8.16
CA THR A 129 5.51 1.19 -7.91
C THR A 129 4.36 0.75 -8.83
N PHE A 130 4.64 0.59 -10.12
CA PHE A 130 3.63 0.16 -11.09
C PHE A 130 3.14 -1.28 -10.82
N VAL A 131 4.06 -2.22 -10.59
CA VAL A 131 3.74 -3.64 -10.34
C VAL A 131 3.07 -3.86 -8.98
N ALA A 132 3.36 -3.06 -7.97
CA ALA A 132 2.71 -3.16 -6.67
C ALA A 132 1.30 -2.52 -6.66
N SER A 133 1.06 -1.51 -7.51
CA SER A 133 -0.12 -0.64 -7.40
C SER A 133 -1.22 -0.91 -8.43
N TRP A 134 -0.99 -1.73 -9.47
CA TRP A 134 -2.02 -1.98 -10.50
C TRP A 134 -3.31 -2.58 -9.92
N ALA A 135 -3.19 -3.56 -9.01
CA ALA A 135 -4.35 -4.19 -8.36
C ALA A 135 -5.05 -3.22 -7.38
N PHE A 136 -4.27 -2.38 -6.71
CA PHE A 136 -4.80 -1.31 -5.86
C PHE A 136 -5.63 -0.31 -6.68
N LEU A 137 -5.14 0.11 -7.86
CA LEU A 137 -5.87 1.03 -8.74
C LEU A 137 -7.19 0.42 -9.23
N LEU A 138 -7.20 -0.88 -9.53
CA LEU A 138 -8.43 -1.59 -9.88
C LEU A 138 -9.45 -1.55 -8.73
N LEU A 139 -9.03 -1.63 -7.48
CA LEU A 139 -9.94 -1.57 -6.33
C LEU A 139 -10.39 -0.13 -6.02
N VAL A 140 -9.47 0.83 -6.04
CA VAL A 140 -9.73 2.21 -5.59
C VAL A 140 -10.49 3.04 -6.62
N ALA A 141 -10.26 2.83 -7.92
CA ALA A 141 -10.99 3.55 -8.97
C ALA A 141 -12.52 3.39 -8.88
N PRO A 142 -13.10 2.16 -8.83
CA PRO A 142 -14.55 1.98 -8.70
C PRO A 142 -15.09 2.43 -7.35
N LEU A 143 -14.31 2.30 -6.27
CA LEU A 143 -14.67 2.81 -4.96
C LEU A 143 -14.86 4.33 -4.99
N LEU A 144 -13.89 5.07 -5.52
CA LEU A 144 -13.94 6.54 -5.57
C LEU A 144 -15.00 7.06 -6.53
N LEU A 145 -15.28 6.32 -7.60
CA LEU A 145 -16.38 6.58 -8.49
C LEU A 145 -17.72 6.39 -7.77
N ALA A 146 -17.91 5.27 -7.06
CA ALA A 146 -19.10 5.00 -6.27
C ALA A 146 -19.31 6.03 -5.15
N TYR A 147 -18.22 6.43 -4.47
CA TYR A 147 -18.25 7.45 -3.43
C TYR A 147 -18.64 8.82 -3.99
N GLY A 148 -18.06 9.24 -5.12
CA GLY A 148 -18.42 10.49 -5.78
C GLY A 148 -19.87 10.53 -6.24
N ILE A 149 -20.38 9.45 -6.84
CA ILE A 149 -21.79 9.33 -7.21
C ILE A 149 -22.67 9.35 -5.95
N PHE A 150 -22.36 8.57 -4.92
CA PHE A 150 -23.17 8.55 -3.70
C PHE A 150 -23.32 9.94 -3.08
N GLN A 151 -22.22 10.68 -2.98
CA GLN A 151 -22.21 12.00 -2.38
C GLN A 151 -22.86 13.07 -3.28
N ALA A 152 -22.89 12.89 -4.60
CA ALA A 152 -23.61 13.79 -5.52
C ALA A 152 -25.13 13.77 -5.31
N GLN A 153 -25.69 12.69 -4.76
CA GLN A 153 -27.12 12.57 -4.45
C GLN A 153 -27.51 13.17 -3.08
N GLN A 154 -26.55 13.47 -2.22
CA GLN A 154 -26.80 13.94 -0.84
C GLN A 154 -27.02 15.46 -0.80
N PRO A 155 -28.06 15.95 -0.11
CA PRO A 155 -28.31 17.39 0.03
C PRO A 155 -27.16 18.07 0.80
N GLY A 156 -26.66 19.20 0.28
CA GLY A 156 -25.58 19.98 0.87
C GLY A 156 -24.17 19.70 0.30
N HIS A 157 -23.99 18.62 -0.46
CA HIS A 157 -22.71 18.29 -1.08
C HIS A 157 -22.61 18.82 -2.52
N GLN A 158 -21.45 19.36 -2.90
CA GLN A 158 -21.22 19.93 -4.24
C GLN A 158 -20.22 19.09 -5.02
N VAL A 159 -20.66 17.95 -5.53
CA VAL A 159 -19.82 17.09 -6.38
C VAL A 159 -20.01 17.48 -7.85
N GLY A 160 -19.10 18.33 -8.34
CA GLY A 160 -19.00 18.64 -9.77
C GLY A 160 -18.11 17.65 -10.53
N TRP A 161 -18.09 17.77 -11.87
CA TRP A 161 -17.15 17.03 -12.75
C TRP A 161 -15.67 17.19 -12.37
N GLN A 162 -15.35 18.27 -11.65
CA GLN A 162 -14.02 18.58 -11.11
C GLN A 162 -13.47 17.47 -10.18
N TYR A 163 -14.34 16.83 -9.39
CA TYR A 163 -13.94 15.74 -8.49
C TYR A 163 -13.27 14.58 -9.26
N TYR A 164 -13.85 14.17 -10.39
CA TYR A 164 -13.36 13.04 -11.19
C TYR A 164 -12.02 13.32 -11.89
N ILE A 165 -11.71 14.59 -12.17
CA ILE A 165 -10.42 14.99 -12.75
C ILE A 165 -9.35 15.15 -11.67
N PHE A 166 -9.75 15.63 -10.50
CA PHE A 166 -8.84 15.88 -9.39
C PHE A 166 -8.42 14.61 -8.64
N THR A 167 -9.30 13.61 -8.62
CA THR A 167 -9.08 12.36 -7.87
C THR A 167 -7.89 11.52 -8.39
N PRO A 168 -7.72 11.27 -9.70
CA PRO A 168 -6.63 10.43 -10.20
C PRO A 168 -5.22 10.96 -9.85
N PRO A 169 -4.91 12.26 -10.02
CA PRO A 169 -3.63 12.82 -9.55
C PRO A 169 -3.38 12.61 -8.05
N LEU A 170 -4.41 12.77 -7.20
CA LEU A 170 -4.28 12.55 -5.76
C LEU A 170 -3.98 11.09 -5.42
N VAL A 171 -4.64 10.15 -6.09
CA VAL A 171 -4.39 8.71 -5.91
C VAL A 171 -2.97 8.35 -6.33
N LEU A 172 -2.47 8.93 -7.43
CA LEU A 172 -1.08 8.73 -7.87
C LEU A 172 -0.07 9.27 -6.85
N MET A 173 -0.32 10.46 -6.29
CA MET A 173 0.49 11.02 -5.22
C MET A 173 0.46 10.14 -3.96
N PHE A 174 -0.72 9.65 -3.58
CA PHE A 174 -0.88 8.71 -2.47
C PHE A 174 -0.11 7.41 -2.68
N ILE A 175 -0.09 6.85 -3.90
CA ILE A 175 0.65 5.62 -4.24
C ILE A 175 2.17 5.82 -4.09
N MET A 176 2.69 6.99 -4.45
CA MET A 176 4.14 7.26 -4.40
C MET A 176 4.72 7.16 -2.99
N LEU A 177 3.98 7.57 -1.96
CA LEU A 177 4.44 7.56 -0.55
C LEU A 177 4.75 6.15 -0.02
N PRO A 178 3.81 5.18 0.00
CA PRO A 178 4.09 3.82 0.42
C PRO A 178 5.08 3.11 -0.51
N SER A 179 5.18 3.52 -1.79
CA SER A 179 6.19 2.97 -2.70
C SER A 179 7.62 3.36 -2.33
N VAL A 180 7.88 4.65 -2.05
CA VAL A 180 9.20 5.10 -1.59
C VAL A 180 9.54 4.49 -0.24
N LEU A 181 8.60 4.56 0.72
CA LEU A 181 8.80 4.00 2.06
C LEU A 181 9.04 2.48 2.02
N GLY A 182 8.23 1.76 1.25
CA GLY A 182 8.36 0.32 1.09
C GLY A 182 9.68 -0.10 0.45
N CYS A 183 10.15 0.65 -0.56
CA CYS A 183 11.46 0.41 -1.17
C CYS A 183 12.62 0.73 -0.21
N TRP A 184 12.53 1.78 0.60
CA TRP A 184 13.53 2.07 1.63
C TRP A 184 13.61 0.97 2.68
N ILE A 185 12.46 0.51 3.17
CA ILE A 185 12.39 -0.63 4.09
C ILE A 185 12.98 -1.88 3.43
N ALA A 186 12.67 -2.15 2.17
CA ALA A 186 13.24 -3.29 1.44
C ALA A 186 14.78 -3.19 1.31
N VAL A 187 15.32 -2.01 0.98
CA VAL A 187 16.77 -1.77 0.88
C VAL A 187 17.45 -1.89 2.24
N PHE A 188 16.82 -1.38 3.30
CA PHE A 188 17.31 -1.48 4.67
C PHE A 188 17.30 -2.93 5.15
N MET A 189 16.18 -3.64 4.99
CA MET A 189 16.06 -5.05 5.36
C MET A 189 17.05 -5.92 4.57
N ALA A 190 17.21 -5.68 3.27
CA ALA A 190 18.19 -6.41 2.44
C ALA A 190 19.64 -6.23 2.90
N ARG A 191 19.95 -5.13 3.61
CA ARG A 191 21.27 -4.92 4.20
C ARG A 191 21.54 -5.83 5.39
N TYR A 192 20.53 -6.11 6.20
CA TYR A 192 20.70 -6.84 7.47
C TYR A 192 20.26 -8.30 7.39
N LEU A 193 19.15 -8.59 6.69
CA LEU A 193 18.53 -9.91 6.67
C LEU A 193 19.03 -10.77 5.50
N ASP A 194 19.31 -12.03 5.80
CA ASP A 194 19.60 -13.04 4.78
C ASP A 194 18.35 -13.45 3.99
N ARG A 195 18.57 -14.12 2.85
CA ARG A 195 17.54 -14.46 1.86
C ARG A 195 16.28 -15.11 2.45
N SER A 196 16.40 -16.09 3.34
CA SER A 196 15.27 -16.77 3.97
C SER A 196 14.72 -15.98 5.15
N LEU A 197 15.58 -15.26 5.88
CA LEU A 197 15.19 -14.39 6.99
C LEU A 197 14.32 -13.23 6.50
N PHE A 198 14.59 -12.67 5.31
CA PHE A 198 13.73 -11.64 4.75
C PHE A 198 12.29 -12.13 4.53
N GLN A 199 12.12 -13.32 3.96
CA GLN A 199 10.79 -13.89 3.72
C GLN A 199 10.08 -14.21 5.03
N THR A 200 10.76 -14.86 5.99
CA THR A 200 10.16 -15.17 7.29
C THR A 200 9.87 -13.91 8.10
N THR A 201 10.79 -12.93 8.17
CA THR A 201 10.55 -11.68 8.91
C THR A 201 9.45 -10.85 8.27
N THR A 202 9.35 -10.79 6.94
CA THR A 202 8.27 -10.04 6.28
C THR A 202 6.91 -10.70 6.50
N VAL A 203 6.84 -12.03 6.37
CA VAL A 203 5.60 -12.79 6.65
C VAL A 203 5.23 -12.70 8.13
N LEU A 204 6.20 -12.79 9.03
CA LEU A 204 5.98 -12.68 10.47
C LEU A 204 5.55 -11.26 10.86
N LEU A 205 6.12 -10.21 10.26
CA LEU A 205 5.66 -8.83 10.45
C LEU A 205 4.23 -8.64 9.94
N LEU A 206 3.90 -9.21 8.78
CA LEU A 206 2.55 -9.15 8.24
C LEU A 206 1.56 -9.89 9.16
N LEU A 207 1.91 -11.10 9.61
CA LEU A 207 1.08 -11.88 10.53
C LEU A 207 0.95 -11.21 11.90
N ALA A 208 2.04 -10.63 12.42
CA ALA A 208 2.03 -9.88 13.68
C ALA A 208 1.16 -8.63 13.56
N LEU A 209 1.22 -7.92 12.43
CA LEU A 209 0.33 -6.80 12.15
C LEU A 209 -1.12 -7.25 12.09
N ILE A 210 -1.44 -8.31 11.32
CA ILE A 210 -2.79 -8.85 11.22
C ILE A 210 -3.28 -9.28 12.60
N TYR A 211 -2.45 -9.95 13.38
CA TYR A 211 -2.75 -10.35 14.76
C TYR A 211 -2.99 -9.13 15.65
N MET A 212 -2.15 -8.10 15.56
CA MET A 212 -2.31 -6.85 16.31
C MET A 212 -3.62 -6.14 15.94
N VAL A 213 -3.96 -6.11 14.66
CA VAL A 213 -5.25 -5.60 14.16
C VAL A 213 -6.38 -6.45 14.73
N ILE A 214 -6.30 -7.78 14.66
CA ILE A 214 -7.34 -8.68 15.19
C ILE A 214 -7.51 -8.48 16.70
N VAL A 215 -6.43 -8.48 17.49
CA VAL A 215 -6.47 -8.28 18.95
C VAL A 215 -6.98 -6.90 19.30
N TYR A 216 -6.58 -5.87 18.56
CA TYR A 216 -7.06 -4.51 18.78
C TYR A 216 -8.56 -4.39 18.44
N LEU A 217 -9.00 -5.03 17.35
CA LEU A 217 -10.39 -5.11 16.91
C LEU A 217 -11.21 -6.19 17.65
N GLN A 218 -10.61 -6.99 18.56
CA GLN A 218 -11.37 -7.99 19.30
C GLN A 218 -12.44 -7.25 20.14
N PRO A 219 -13.72 -7.63 19.96
CA PRO A 219 -14.78 -7.10 20.80
C PRO A 219 -14.56 -7.64 22.21
N GLU A 220 -14.26 -6.77 23.16
CA GLU A 220 -14.30 -7.12 24.58
C GLU A 220 -15.70 -7.71 24.85
N ALA A 221 -15.76 -8.92 25.40
CA ALA A 221 -17.00 -9.70 25.51
C ALA A 221 -18.09 -8.88 26.23
N ALA A 222 -19.08 -8.42 25.46
CA ALA A 222 -20.19 -7.65 25.99
C ALA A 222 -21.12 -8.59 26.77
N SER A 223 -21.22 -8.36 28.08
CA SER A 223 -22.21 -9.01 28.94
C SER A 223 -23.63 -8.72 28.43
N VAL A 224 -24.44 -9.77 28.51
CA VAL A 224 -25.77 -9.90 27.92
C VAL A 224 -26.80 -9.13 28.75
N GLN A 225 -26.93 -7.79 28.64
CA GLN A 225 -28.05 -7.13 29.35
C GLN A 225 -28.60 -5.76 28.89
N THR A 226 -28.30 -5.24 27.70
CA THR A 226 -28.83 -3.92 27.30
C THR A 226 -28.93 -3.77 25.79
N LEU A 227 -29.91 -4.43 25.16
CA LEU A 227 -29.98 -4.59 23.70
C LEU A 227 -30.55 -3.40 22.91
N GLU A 228 -31.04 -2.32 23.55
CA GLU A 228 -31.73 -1.22 22.83
C GLU A 228 -31.01 0.13 22.85
N THR A 229 -30.13 0.40 23.82
CA THR A 229 -29.21 1.56 23.81
C THR A 229 -27.89 1.27 23.06
N ARG A 230 -27.81 0.09 22.42
CA ARG A 230 -26.58 -0.62 22.06
C ARG A 230 -25.96 -0.21 20.73
N VAL A 231 -26.69 0.46 19.83
CA VAL A 231 -26.14 0.85 18.52
C VAL A 231 -25.23 2.07 18.67
N VAL A 232 -25.60 3.07 19.48
CA VAL A 232 -24.80 4.30 19.64
C VAL A 232 -23.51 4.03 20.42
N ASP A 233 -23.55 3.25 21.51
CA ASP A 233 -22.36 2.95 22.33
C ASP A 233 -21.40 1.94 21.65
N LEU A 234 -21.92 0.98 20.85
CA LEU A 234 -21.07 0.15 19.99
C LEU A 234 -20.45 0.97 18.84
N THR A 235 -21.17 1.96 18.33
CA THR A 235 -20.67 2.87 17.29
C THR A 235 -19.58 3.76 17.88
N ASP A 236 -19.80 4.44 19.02
CA ASP A 236 -18.80 5.25 19.73
C ASP A 236 -17.53 4.47 20.12
N ARG A 237 -17.64 3.18 20.46
CA ARG A 237 -16.49 2.33 20.83
C ARG A 237 -15.76 1.72 19.64
N LEU A 238 -16.46 1.38 18.56
CA LEU A 238 -15.81 1.07 17.28
C LEU A 238 -15.17 2.35 16.67
N LEU A 239 -15.77 3.52 16.91
CA LEU A 239 -15.26 4.84 16.55
C LEU A 239 -13.97 5.21 17.30
N SER A 240 -13.90 4.90 18.61
CA SER A 240 -12.70 5.16 19.42
C SER A 240 -11.53 4.24 19.03
N LYS A 241 -11.81 2.96 18.73
CA LYS A 241 -10.80 2.03 18.20
C LYS A 241 -10.44 2.29 16.73
N THR A 242 -11.11 3.22 16.06
CA THR A 242 -10.81 3.61 14.67
C THR A 242 -9.94 4.87 14.58
N GLN A 243 -9.65 5.53 15.70
CA GLN A 243 -8.85 6.76 15.73
C GLN A 243 -7.44 6.59 15.14
N PHE A 244 -6.90 5.36 15.10
CA PHE A 244 -5.64 5.07 14.41
C PHE A 244 -5.66 5.46 12.92
N ALA A 245 -6.79 5.30 12.22
CA ALA A 245 -6.92 5.71 10.82
C ALA A 245 -7.03 7.23 10.64
N GLN A 246 -7.27 7.97 11.72
CA GLN A 246 -7.29 9.43 11.76
C GLN A 246 -5.97 10.03 12.23
N PHE A 247 -4.90 9.22 12.31
CA PHE A 247 -3.61 9.74 12.75
C PHE A 247 -3.13 10.86 11.80
N PRO A 248 -2.89 12.10 12.28
CA PRO A 248 -2.68 13.27 11.40
C PRO A 248 -1.48 13.17 10.47
N PHE A 249 -0.53 12.29 10.79
CA PHE A 249 0.69 12.08 10.00
C PHE A 249 0.58 10.93 8.98
N LEU A 250 -0.58 10.26 8.88
CA LEU A 250 -0.75 9.18 7.90
C LEU A 250 -1.07 9.73 6.51
N PRO A 251 -0.41 9.24 5.44
CA PRO A 251 -0.76 9.57 4.07
C PRO A 251 -2.22 9.26 3.69
N SER A 252 -2.80 8.22 4.30
CA SER A 252 -4.22 7.88 4.13
C SER A 252 -5.13 8.98 4.65
N TYR A 253 -4.77 9.61 5.77
CA TYR A 253 -5.53 10.71 6.35
C TYR A 253 -5.55 11.91 5.41
N TRP A 254 -4.39 12.32 4.87
CA TRP A 254 -4.33 13.46 3.94
C TRP A 254 -5.16 13.22 2.67
N LEU A 255 -5.14 12.00 2.12
CA LEU A 255 -5.97 11.67 0.96
C LEU A 255 -7.47 11.67 1.30
N SER A 256 -7.86 11.00 2.38
CA SER A 256 -9.26 10.93 2.79
C SER A 256 -9.81 12.32 3.14
N SER A 257 -9.07 13.12 3.90
CA SER A 257 -9.45 14.51 4.22
C SER A 257 -9.53 15.38 2.97
N ALA A 258 -8.60 15.25 2.01
CA ALA A 258 -8.68 15.99 0.76
C ALA A 258 -9.97 15.66 -0.02
N LEU A 259 -10.38 14.39 -0.05
CA LEU A 259 -11.58 13.94 -0.76
C LEU A 259 -12.87 14.33 -0.04
N THR A 260 -12.97 14.11 1.28
CA THR A 260 -14.18 14.42 2.06
C THR A 260 -14.45 15.93 2.07
N ASN A 261 -13.43 16.74 2.38
CA ASN A 261 -13.56 18.21 2.39
C ASN A 261 -13.88 18.77 0.99
N TRP A 262 -13.40 18.12 -0.08
CA TRP A 262 -13.74 18.53 -1.44
C TRP A 262 -15.23 18.32 -1.74
N VAL A 263 -15.76 17.18 -1.31
CA VAL A 263 -17.15 16.77 -1.49
C VAL A 263 -18.11 17.60 -0.64
N GLU A 264 -17.73 17.93 0.59
CA GLU A 264 -18.47 18.83 1.50
C GLU A 264 -18.45 20.30 1.04
N GLY A 265 -17.64 20.64 0.04
CA GLY A 265 -17.54 22.02 -0.48
C GLY A 265 -16.55 22.91 0.28
N ALA A 266 -15.87 22.39 1.30
CA ALA A 266 -14.79 23.05 2.02
C ALA A 266 -13.47 23.05 1.21
N LYS A 267 -13.49 23.72 0.05
CA LYS A 267 -12.39 23.72 -0.93
C LYS A 267 -11.05 24.21 -0.36
N SER A 268 -11.08 25.14 0.61
CA SER A 268 -9.85 25.65 1.25
C SER A 268 -9.15 24.57 2.08
N LEU A 269 -9.91 23.82 2.90
CA LEU A 269 -9.37 22.72 3.69
C LEU A 269 -8.91 21.57 2.79
N ALA A 270 -9.68 21.24 1.76
CA ALA A 270 -9.28 20.26 0.76
C ALA A 270 -7.95 20.66 0.10
N GLY A 271 -7.82 21.92 -0.34
CA GLY A 271 -6.60 22.46 -0.93
C GLY A 271 -5.39 22.40 0.01
N PHE A 272 -5.58 22.64 1.32
CA PHE A 272 -4.54 22.49 2.32
C PHE A 272 -4.01 21.04 2.37
N PHE A 273 -4.87 20.04 2.49
CA PHE A 273 -4.44 18.64 2.55
C PHE A 273 -3.78 18.16 1.26
N VAL A 274 -4.21 18.70 0.11
CA VAL A 274 -3.59 18.44 -1.19
C VAL A 274 -2.17 18.99 -1.21
N LEU A 275 -1.96 20.22 -0.72
CA LEU A 275 -0.63 20.81 -0.62
C LEU A 275 0.26 20.03 0.34
N VAL A 276 -0.28 19.54 1.46
CA VAL A 276 0.44 18.64 2.37
C VAL A 276 0.86 17.36 1.66
N LEU A 277 -0.04 16.73 0.90
CA LEU A 277 0.27 15.52 0.13
C LEU A 277 1.37 15.79 -0.92
N ILE A 278 1.25 16.88 -1.68
CA ILE A 278 2.24 17.29 -2.68
C ILE A 278 3.60 17.54 -2.02
N SER A 279 3.64 18.29 -0.90
CA SER A 279 4.88 18.59 -0.19
C SER A 279 5.58 17.32 0.28
N ASN A 280 4.83 16.37 0.85
CA ASN A 280 5.38 15.09 1.30
C ASN A 280 5.87 14.24 0.12
N VAL A 281 5.09 14.14 -0.96
CA VAL A 281 5.49 13.38 -2.16
C VAL A 281 6.74 13.97 -2.80
N LEU A 282 6.83 15.29 -2.91
CA LEU A 282 8.02 15.95 -3.44
C LEU A 282 9.23 15.74 -2.54
N PHE A 283 9.05 15.85 -1.21
CA PHE A 283 10.14 15.65 -0.26
C PHE A 283 10.65 14.20 -0.24
N PHE A 284 9.77 13.23 0.02
CA PHE A 284 10.15 11.81 0.05
C PHE A 284 10.54 11.29 -1.34
N GLY A 285 9.86 11.75 -2.38
CA GLY A 285 10.23 11.48 -3.77
C GLY A 285 11.61 12.01 -4.09
N PHE A 286 11.92 13.26 -3.75
CA PHE A 286 13.26 13.82 -3.95
C PHE A 286 14.34 12.99 -3.24
N LEU A 287 14.14 12.68 -1.96
CA LEU A 287 15.07 11.83 -1.19
C LEU A 287 15.25 10.44 -1.82
N GLY A 288 14.16 9.83 -2.29
CA GLY A 288 14.19 8.56 -2.99
C GLY A 288 14.94 8.61 -4.32
N PHE A 289 14.93 9.75 -5.00
CA PHE A 289 15.62 9.90 -6.28
C PHE A 289 17.09 10.30 -6.14
N THR A 290 17.51 10.95 -5.05
CA THR A 290 18.86 11.54 -4.92
C THR A 290 19.80 10.80 -3.97
N GLU A 291 19.33 10.36 -2.80
CA GLU A 291 20.21 9.83 -1.76
C GLU A 291 20.20 8.30 -1.67
N THR A 292 19.13 7.65 -2.11
CA THR A 292 18.97 6.21 -1.87
C THR A 292 19.68 5.28 -2.83
N GLY A 293 20.24 5.76 -3.94
CA GLY A 293 21.06 4.91 -4.82
C GLY A 293 22.37 4.46 -4.16
N LYS A 294 22.98 5.29 -3.29
CA LYS A 294 24.18 4.91 -2.51
C LYS A 294 23.89 3.76 -1.55
N TYR A 295 22.77 3.83 -0.83
CA TYR A 295 22.34 2.79 0.11
C TYR A 295 21.92 1.52 -0.62
N PHE A 296 21.21 1.66 -1.74
CA PHE A 296 20.85 0.55 -2.62
C PHE A 296 22.08 -0.20 -3.12
N TYR A 297 23.10 0.52 -3.60
CA TYR A 297 24.35 -0.08 -4.04
C TYR A 297 25.02 -0.86 -2.89
N LYS A 298 25.18 -0.25 -1.71
CA LYS A 298 25.77 -0.95 -0.55
C LYS A 298 24.99 -2.21 -0.17
N SER A 299 23.65 -2.14 -0.15
CA SER A 299 22.80 -3.29 0.16
C SER A 299 22.93 -4.39 -0.91
N LEU A 300 22.98 -4.03 -2.19
CA LEU A 300 23.19 -4.98 -3.29
C LEU A 300 24.53 -5.71 -3.14
N PHE A 301 25.63 -4.99 -2.92
CA PHE A 301 26.94 -5.60 -2.70
C PHE A 301 26.94 -6.53 -1.49
N ALA A 302 26.32 -6.14 -0.38
CA ALA A 302 26.17 -7.00 0.78
C ALA A 302 25.38 -8.28 0.46
N THR A 303 24.30 -8.19 -0.32
CA THR A 303 23.52 -9.37 -0.73
C THR A 303 24.26 -10.28 -1.71
N LEU A 304 25.12 -9.73 -2.58
CA LEU A 304 25.91 -10.49 -3.54
C LEU A 304 27.18 -11.11 -2.92
N SER A 305 27.81 -10.40 -1.97
CA SER A 305 28.99 -10.88 -1.25
C SER A 305 28.64 -11.99 -0.25
N ARG A 306 27.39 -11.99 0.24
CA ARG A 306 26.82 -13.13 0.97
C ARG A 306 26.62 -14.26 -0.03
N GLY A 307 27.70 -15.01 -0.28
CA GLY A 307 27.66 -16.27 -1.00
C GLY A 307 26.50 -17.11 -0.48
N SER A 308 25.76 -17.72 -1.40
CA SER A 308 24.54 -18.47 -1.09
C SER A 308 24.74 -19.38 0.13
N LEU A 309 24.26 -18.94 1.29
CA LEU A 309 24.11 -19.74 2.53
C LEU A 309 23.08 -20.88 2.36
N ALA A 310 22.85 -21.34 1.11
CA ALA A 310 22.15 -22.59 0.83
C ALA A 310 22.90 -23.81 1.41
N GLY A 311 24.20 -23.69 1.68
CA GLY A 311 24.94 -24.69 2.47
C GLY A 311 24.52 -24.74 3.95
N ASP A 312 24.17 -23.58 4.54
CA ASP A 312 23.81 -23.45 5.96
C ASP A 312 22.32 -23.72 6.24
N TRP A 313 21.50 -23.87 5.20
CA TRP A 313 20.09 -24.24 5.32
C TRP A 313 19.87 -25.62 5.93
N SER A 314 20.85 -26.53 5.83
CA SER A 314 20.84 -27.83 6.53
C SER A 314 20.99 -27.70 8.06
N SER A 315 21.58 -26.59 8.51
CA SER A 315 21.76 -26.26 9.94
C SER A 315 20.58 -25.45 10.47
N ALA A 316 20.06 -24.49 9.71
CA ALA A 316 18.87 -23.71 10.08
C ALA A 316 17.56 -24.52 10.01
N ALA A 317 17.42 -25.45 9.06
CA ALA A 317 16.25 -26.34 8.99
C ALA A 317 16.13 -27.30 10.20
N ARG A 318 17.21 -27.52 10.96
CA ARG A 318 17.16 -28.25 12.25
C ARG A 318 16.57 -27.43 13.40
N LEU A 319 16.54 -26.10 13.28
CA LEU A 319 15.97 -25.20 14.29
C LEU A 319 14.49 -24.88 14.05
N VAL A 320 14.00 -25.01 12.80
CA VAL A 320 12.59 -24.77 12.46
C VAL A 320 11.62 -25.67 13.26
N PRO A 321 11.84 -26.99 13.43
CA PRO A 321 10.98 -27.81 14.27
C PRO A 321 10.98 -27.39 15.74
N ARG A 322 12.11 -26.89 16.24
CA ARG A 322 12.26 -26.45 17.64
C ARG A 322 11.54 -25.13 17.90
N LEU A 323 11.63 -24.18 16.96
CA LEU A 323 10.90 -22.91 17.04
C LEU A 323 9.39 -23.10 16.83
N CYS A 324 8.98 -23.99 15.92
CA CYS A 324 7.57 -24.36 15.78
C CYS A 324 7.05 -25.07 17.04
N ALA A 325 7.82 -25.97 17.66
CA ALA A 325 7.44 -26.61 18.91
C ALA A 325 7.33 -25.58 20.05
N GLN A 326 8.24 -24.61 20.13
CA GLN A 326 8.19 -23.53 21.13
C GLN A 326 7.01 -22.58 20.90
N LEU A 327 6.69 -22.22 19.66
CA LEU A 327 5.54 -21.39 19.32
C LEU A 327 4.22 -22.12 19.53
N ILE A 328 4.14 -23.41 19.23
CA ILE A 328 2.97 -24.25 19.52
C ILE A 328 2.80 -24.36 21.03
N LEU A 329 3.88 -24.61 21.79
CA LEU A 329 3.83 -24.65 23.27
C LEU A 329 3.41 -23.30 23.87
N LEU A 330 3.93 -22.18 23.36
CA LEU A 330 3.53 -20.82 23.78
C LEU A 330 2.07 -20.52 23.43
N ALA A 331 1.62 -20.89 22.23
CA ALA A 331 0.23 -20.72 21.80
C ALA A 331 -0.74 -21.59 22.61
N TRP A 332 -0.28 -22.77 23.07
CA TRP A 332 -1.06 -23.65 23.94
C TRP A 332 -1.09 -23.17 25.39
N PHE A 333 -0.04 -22.48 25.86
CA PHE A 333 0.03 -21.91 27.21
C PHE A 333 -0.62 -20.52 27.34
N LEU A 334 -0.70 -19.75 26.24
CA LEU A 334 -1.32 -18.42 26.23
C LEU A 334 -2.76 -18.37 26.76
N PRO A 335 -3.66 -19.33 26.47
CA PRO A 335 -5.02 -19.32 27.02
C PRO A 335 -5.11 -19.75 28.50
N ILE A 336 -4.01 -20.21 29.13
CA ILE A 336 -3.96 -20.61 30.54
C ILE A 336 -3.42 -19.47 31.43
N ILE A 337 -2.73 -18.49 30.85
CA ILE A 337 -2.23 -17.33 31.58
C ILE A 337 -3.36 -16.30 31.67
N ASP A 338 -4.10 -16.38 32.76
CA ASP A 338 -5.16 -15.43 33.09
C ASP A 338 -4.51 -14.09 33.49
N PHE A 339 -4.55 -13.10 32.58
CA PHE A 339 -4.01 -11.75 32.82
C PHE A 339 -4.95 -10.87 33.67
N HIS A 340 -6.04 -11.43 34.20
CA HIS A 340 -6.98 -10.75 35.09
C HIS A 340 -6.33 -10.07 36.32
N PRO A 341 -5.29 -10.62 36.98
CA PRO A 341 -4.67 -9.98 38.16
C PRO A 341 -3.80 -8.76 37.84
N LEU A 342 -3.35 -8.63 36.58
CA LEU A 342 -2.46 -7.54 36.15
C LEU A 342 -3.23 -6.26 35.79
N LYS A 343 -4.54 -6.35 35.53
CA LYS A 343 -5.42 -5.21 35.22
C LYS A 343 -5.76 -4.37 36.47
N GLU A 344 -5.70 -4.94 37.67
CA GLU A 344 -5.98 -4.21 38.94
C GLU A 344 -4.85 -3.27 39.40
N HIS A 345 -3.63 -3.45 38.90
CA HIS A 345 -2.47 -2.65 39.33
C HIS A 345 -2.15 -1.44 38.43
N TRP A 346 -2.93 -1.22 37.36
CA TRP A 346 -2.69 -0.18 36.34
C TRP A 346 -3.81 0.88 36.24
N HIS A 347 -4.69 0.96 37.23
CA HIS A 347 -5.66 2.05 37.34
C HIS A 347 -5.11 3.26 38.10
#